data_AF-A0A6I5NE81-F1
#
_entry.id   AF-A0A6I5NE81-F1
#
_cell.length_a   1.000
_cell.length_b   1.000
_cell.length_c   1.000
_cell.angle_alpha   90.00
_cell.angle_beta   90.00
_cell.angle_gamma   90.00
#
_symmetry.space_group_name_H-M   'P 1'
#
loop_
_entity.id
_entity.type
_entity.pdbx_description
1 polymer ?
#
loop_
_entity_poly.entity_id
_entity_poly.type
_entity_poly.pdbx_seq_one_letter_code
_entity_poly.pdbx_strand_id
1 'polypeptide(L)'
;MAELLPDQRNYYYLLEAERAGIHKPILAALYAVHQEPRLADGEVGLGISPANRIPAEQVNTFPEQAQYAANTIRSLTSALTAEGWSGRDLWDGAKGRYSDRFVQRIAEGYAPPSSDEAAARLEAADADQLLNAYIEDIDYDYGADQLPHNLSELDDELLAFAERVGPNYGRLDFQREALLETARIWRKLDTQAATIEALDVPVENGVVDEAALDKELVEFITQVSRFYSGYPYQREALLRLTQLWKQLDSREETIDWLRQSDPYAAETNLQIVDPALIAFVERLPDYYRGSGYQRFALTEAYRVWKGLDSRTTALAALGVSPQFLSANKSNPAALANAAARIDKALLAFLEELPKSYKETEEQREALIRLVQIWRKLDRRISAIQSLFEDVRRMSRAARTSIEAPPPPKPILIPPRPARWTPYNIQLDAAIIPNGNFTWAEATRGGARMPRNQSTVDAIVRIAQLAQRARDRIGRPFIITSWYRPPAVNRRVGGASRSRHIVGDAIDFYVSGLTGSQVYWALDPWWPGGLGRYRKYPRLSHIDARGYRARWRH
;
A
#
# COMPACT_ATOMS: atom_id res chain seq x y z
N MET A 1 30.83 4.30 14.65
CA MET A 1 30.18 3.55 13.56
C MET A 1 30.60 4.21 12.25
N ALA A 2 30.13 3.79 11.07
CA ALA A 2 30.43 4.54 9.85
C ALA A 2 29.64 5.85 9.87
N GLU A 3 30.25 6.95 9.43
CA GLU A 3 29.60 8.25 9.33
C GLU A 3 28.41 8.18 8.35
N LEU A 4 27.29 8.80 8.70
CA LEU A 4 26.07 8.85 7.87
C LEU A 4 26.37 9.54 6.54
N LEU A 5 25.94 8.93 5.45
CA LEU A 5 25.96 9.56 4.13
C LEU A 5 24.99 10.76 4.10
N PRO A 6 25.23 11.77 3.24
CA PRO A 6 24.32 12.92 3.09
C PRO A 6 22.85 12.52 2.93
N ASP A 7 22.54 11.54 2.08
CA ASP A 7 21.15 11.06 1.87
C ASP A 7 20.53 10.46 3.14
N GLN A 8 21.34 9.80 3.99
CA GLN A 8 20.86 9.24 5.26
C GLN A 8 20.57 10.33 6.28
N ARG A 9 21.34 11.43 6.28
CA ARG A 9 21.04 12.61 7.10
C ARG A 9 19.78 13.31 6.60
N ASN A 10 19.67 13.47 5.28
CA ASN A 10 18.50 14.09 4.65
C ASN A 10 17.19 13.34 4.99
N TYR A 11 17.24 12.00 5.06
CA TYR A 11 16.11 11.20 5.53
C TYR A 11 15.60 11.63 6.91
N TYR A 12 16.50 11.84 7.90
CA TYR A 12 16.09 12.28 9.23
C TYR A 12 15.57 13.72 9.23
N TYR A 13 16.15 14.60 8.41
CA TYR A 13 15.64 15.96 8.29
C TYR A 13 14.21 15.97 7.73
N LEU A 14 13.93 15.20 6.68
CA LEU A 14 12.60 15.06 6.10
C LEU A 14 11.62 14.49 7.12
N LEU A 15 12.00 13.38 7.77
CA LEU A 15 11.19 12.72 8.78
C LEU A 15 10.77 13.67 9.90
N GLU A 16 11.73 14.42 10.45
CA GLU A 16 11.49 15.31 11.59
C GLU A 16 10.82 16.63 11.20
N ALA A 17 11.10 17.12 9.99
CA ALA A 17 10.42 18.29 9.45
C ALA A 17 8.93 18.02 9.18
N GLU A 18 8.62 16.88 8.57
CA GLU A 18 7.23 16.42 8.37
C GLU A 18 6.53 16.19 9.73
N ARG A 19 7.22 15.55 10.69
CA ARG A 19 6.66 15.33 12.03
C ARG A 19 6.35 16.66 12.71
N ALA A 20 7.28 17.61 12.74
CA ALA A 20 7.12 18.86 13.49
C ALA A 20 6.32 19.95 12.74
N GLY A 21 6.12 19.80 11.42
CA GLY A 21 5.50 20.81 10.57
C GLY A 21 6.39 22.04 10.35
N ILE A 22 7.69 21.81 10.15
CA ILE A 22 8.69 22.86 9.89
C ILE A 22 9.28 22.69 8.48
N HIS A 23 9.95 23.73 7.98
CA HIS A 23 10.58 23.68 6.66
C HIS A 23 11.92 22.94 6.74
N LYS A 24 12.01 21.76 6.11
CA LYS A 24 13.17 20.84 6.19
C LYS A 24 14.54 21.52 6.08
N PRO A 25 14.78 22.45 5.13
CA PRO A 25 16.11 23.02 4.93
C PRO A 25 16.72 23.69 6.16
N ILE A 26 15.91 24.10 7.15
CA ILE A 26 16.45 24.66 8.40
C ILE A 26 17.25 23.64 9.20
N LEU A 27 16.88 22.35 9.18
CA LEU A 27 17.60 21.31 9.90
C LEU A 27 18.94 21.01 9.23
N ALA A 28 18.97 20.99 7.90
CA ALA A 28 20.20 20.87 7.13
C ALA A 28 21.14 22.06 7.38
N ALA A 29 20.59 23.28 7.42
CA ALA A 29 21.36 24.50 7.72
C ALA A 29 21.95 24.50 9.13
N LEU A 30 21.17 24.09 10.14
CA LEU A 30 21.65 23.96 11.52
C LEU A 30 22.80 22.95 11.61
N TYR A 31 22.68 21.79 10.95
CA TYR A 31 23.78 20.83 10.88
C TYR A 31 25.03 21.43 10.22
N ALA A 32 24.87 22.12 9.08
CA ALA A 32 25.96 22.68 8.31
C ALA A 32 26.77 23.72 9.10
N VAL A 33 26.10 24.54 9.92
CA VAL A 33 26.73 25.62 10.67
C VAL A 33 27.25 25.17 12.04
N HIS A 34 26.58 24.25 12.73
CA HIS A 34 26.98 23.85 14.07
C HIS A 34 28.06 22.77 14.08
N GLN A 35 27.82 21.62 13.44
CA GLN A 35 28.69 20.43 13.54
C GLN A 35 29.12 20.09 14.97
N GLU A 36 28.24 20.33 15.94
CA GLU A 36 28.45 20.10 17.37
C GLU A 36 27.08 19.86 18.04
N PRO A 37 27.01 19.12 19.16
CA PRO A 37 28.11 18.43 19.85
C PRO A 37 28.59 17.17 19.11
N ARG A 38 29.72 16.60 19.54
CA ARG A 38 30.12 15.25 19.11
C ARG A 38 29.22 14.21 19.76
N LEU A 39 28.70 13.29 18.96
CA LEU A 39 27.65 12.36 19.35
C LEU A 39 28.20 10.95 19.60
N ALA A 40 27.47 10.12 20.34
CA ALA A 40 27.88 8.76 20.70
C ALA A 40 27.89 7.78 19.52
N ASP A 41 27.13 8.07 18.46
CA ASP A 41 27.13 7.29 17.21
C ASP A 41 28.35 7.56 16.32
N GLY A 42 29.11 8.62 16.63
CA GLY A 42 30.28 9.08 15.88
C GLY A 42 29.99 10.24 14.94
N GLU A 43 28.76 10.75 14.94
CA GLU A 43 28.34 11.94 14.19
C GLU A 43 28.64 13.23 14.96
N VAL A 44 28.29 14.35 14.32
CA VAL A 44 28.18 15.67 14.93
C VAL A 44 26.74 16.17 14.90
N GLY A 45 26.40 17.03 15.86
CA GLY A 45 25.03 17.50 16.08
C GLY A 45 24.63 18.77 15.32
N LEU A 46 23.38 19.16 15.55
CA LEU A 46 22.70 20.32 14.97
C LEU A 46 22.72 21.54 15.91
N GLY A 47 23.63 21.58 16.88
CA GLY A 47 23.68 22.63 17.90
C GLY A 47 22.64 22.46 19.00
N ILE A 48 22.16 21.23 19.23
CA ILE A 48 21.17 20.94 20.27
C ILE A 48 21.83 20.44 21.56
N SER A 49 21.47 21.09 22.66
CA SER A 49 21.93 20.79 24.01
C SER A 49 20.76 20.43 24.94
N PRO A 50 20.99 19.63 26.00
CA PRO A 50 19.96 19.31 26.99
C PRO A 50 19.28 20.55 27.58
N ALA A 51 17.97 20.50 27.73
CA ALA A 51 17.19 21.52 28.44
C ALA A 51 16.02 20.88 29.19
N ASN A 52 15.57 21.57 30.24
CA ASN A 52 14.42 21.15 31.04
C ASN A 52 14.56 19.71 31.56
N ARG A 53 13.68 18.80 31.14
CA ARG A 53 13.68 17.39 31.55
C ARG A 53 14.38 16.46 30.55
N ILE A 54 14.98 17.00 29.49
CA ILE A 54 15.64 16.20 28.45
C ILE A 54 17.08 15.91 28.93
N PRO A 55 17.42 14.65 29.23
CA PRO A 55 18.77 14.27 29.64
C PRO A 55 19.74 14.29 28.46
N ALA A 56 21.04 14.36 28.76
CA ALA A 56 22.11 14.36 27.75
C ALA A 56 22.05 13.16 26.81
N GLU A 57 21.66 12.00 27.31
CA GLU A 57 21.51 10.78 26.51
C GLU A 57 20.40 10.83 25.45
N GLN A 58 19.42 11.74 25.56
CA GLN A 58 18.33 11.89 24.60
C GLN A 58 18.64 12.88 23.48
N VAL A 59 19.83 13.49 23.46
CA VAL A 59 20.29 14.38 22.39
C VAL A 59 21.68 13.95 21.90
N ASN A 60 22.04 12.67 22.04
CA ASN A 60 23.41 12.19 21.86
C ASN A 60 23.60 11.30 20.63
N THR A 61 22.60 11.24 19.76
CA THR A 61 22.68 10.62 18.44
C THR A 61 22.16 11.59 17.38
N PHE A 62 22.53 11.38 16.13
CA PHE A 62 22.11 12.25 15.05
C PHE A 62 20.57 12.29 14.85
N PRO A 63 19.85 11.15 14.91
CA PRO A 63 18.38 11.16 14.85
C PRO A 63 17.75 11.97 15.97
N GLU A 64 18.29 11.86 17.20
CA GLU A 64 17.83 12.65 18.35
C GLU A 64 18.11 14.15 18.15
N GLN A 65 19.29 14.52 17.64
CA GLN A 65 19.61 15.91 17.32
C GLN A 65 18.64 16.50 16.29
N ALA A 66 18.30 15.76 15.23
CA ALA A 66 17.30 16.18 14.25
C ALA A 66 15.90 16.34 14.88
N GLN A 67 15.49 15.37 15.71
CA GLN A 67 14.18 15.38 16.37
C GLN A 67 14.02 16.57 17.31
N TYR A 68 15.00 16.79 18.17
CA TYR A 68 14.95 17.88 19.14
C TYR A 68 15.18 19.25 18.49
N ALA A 69 16.00 19.35 17.44
CA ALA A 69 16.08 20.58 16.64
C ALA A 69 14.70 20.96 16.07
N ALA A 70 13.98 19.99 15.51
CA ALA A 70 12.65 20.24 14.96
C ALA A 70 11.65 20.70 16.05
N ASN A 71 11.67 20.06 17.23
CA ASN A 71 10.84 20.46 18.37
C ASN A 71 11.18 21.87 18.85
N THR A 72 12.48 22.21 18.91
CA THR A 72 12.98 23.50 19.38
C THR A 72 12.61 24.63 18.42
N ILE A 73 12.70 24.43 17.10
CA ILE A 73 12.23 25.42 16.09
C ILE A 73 10.72 25.66 16.22
N ARG A 74 9.93 24.61 16.43
CA ARG A 74 8.49 24.74 16.65
C ARG A 74 8.16 25.45 17.97
N SER A 75 8.90 25.18 19.04
CA SER A 75 8.78 25.86 20.34
C SER A 75 9.10 27.35 20.22
N LEU A 76 10.21 27.70 19.55
CA LEU A 76 10.56 29.07 19.22
C LEU A 76 9.44 29.76 18.43
N THR A 77 8.91 29.10 17.40
CA THR A 77 7.79 29.64 16.60
C THR A 77 6.57 29.97 17.46
N SER A 78 6.22 29.09 18.40
CA SER A 78 5.12 29.33 19.35
C SER A 78 5.40 30.50 20.29
N ALA A 79 6.63 30.62 20.82
CA ALA A 79 7.01 31.75 21.66
C ALA A 79 6.92 33.08 20.91
N LEU A 80 7.46 33.16 19.69
CA LEU A 80 7.40 34.36 18.87
C LEU A 80 5.97 34.75 18.49
N THR A 81 5.11 33.77 18.20
CA THR A 81 3.69 34.03 17.92
C THR A 81 2.98 34.60 19.16
N ALA A 82 3.28 34.08 20.36
CA ALA A 82 2.75 34.62 21.61
C ALA A 82 3.26 36.05 21.91
N GLU A 83 4.46 36.40 21.43
CA GLU A 83 5.02 37.76 21.46
C GLU A 83 4.45 38.69 20.36
N GLY A 84 3.53 38.20 19.53
CA GLY A 84 2.84 38.98 18.51
C GLY A 84 3.47 38.93 17.13
N TRP A 85 4.41 38.01 16.86
CA TRP A 85 4.92 37.79 15.51
C TRP A 85 3.80 37.32 14.59
N SER A 86 3.71 37.93 13.42
CA SER A 86 2.76 37.57 12.38
C SER A 86 3.33 36.50 11.44
N GLY A 87 2.50 35.98 10.54
CA GLY A 87 2.94 34.99 9.55
C GLY A 87 4.01 35.52 8.61
N ARG A 88 3.96 36.82 8.31
CA ARG A 88 4.96 37.50 7.47
C ARG A 88 6.31 37.69 8.16
N ASP A 89 6.32 37.70 9.49
CA ASP A 89 7.57 37.74 10.25
C ASP A 89 8.26 36.39 10.26
N LEU A 90 7.50 35.29 10.16
CA LEU A 90 8.02 33.93 10.18
C LEU A 90 8.34 33.41 8.77
N TRP A 91 7.51 33.73 7.78
CA TRP A 91 7.53 33.16 6.44
C TRP A 91 7.49 34.24 5.35
N ASP A 92 8.42 34.17 4.40
CA ASP A 92 8.42 34.97 3.19
C ASP A 92 7.65 34.24 2.09
N GLY A 93 6.37 34.59 1.97
CA GLY A 93 5.47 33.99 1.00
C GLY A 93 5.81 34.27 -0.46
N ALA A 94 6.70 35.22 -0.80
CA ALA A 94 7.14 35.41 -2.18
C ALA A 94 8.32 34.51 -2.54
N LYS A 95 9.16 34.18 -1.55
CA LYS A 95 10.34 33.33 -1.71
C LYS A 95 10.10 31.85 -1.37
N GLY A 96 8.95 31.51 -0.80
CA GLY A 96 8.61 30.13 -0.45
C GLY A 96 9.47 29.54 0.69
N ARG A 97 9.97 30.39 1.59
CA ARG A 97 10.88 30.00 2.67
C ARG A 97 10.68 30.83 3.94
N TYR A 98 11.34 30.45 5.03
CA TYR A 98 11.41 31.28 6.24
C TYR A 98 11.98 32.66 5.93
N SER A 99 11.44 33.67 6.60
CA SER A 99 11.90 35.04 6.43
C SER A 99 13.34 35.20 6.94
N ASP A 100 14.10 36.13 6.36
CA ASP A 100 15.48 36.41 6.81
C ASP A 100 15.49 36.80 8.30
N ARG A 101 14.45 37.52 8.75
CA ARG A 101 14.25 37.91 10.15
C ARG A 101 14.07 36.69 11.07
N PHE A 102 13.32 35.69 10.62
CA PHE A 102 13.10 34.48 11.43
C PHE A 102 14.35 33.60 11.47
N VAL A 103 15.05 33.43 10.34
CA VAL A 103 16.34 32.72 10.32
C VAL A 103 17.37 33.41 11.23
N GLN A 104 17.42 34.74 11.22
CA GLN A 104 18.26 35.51 12.15
C GLN A 104 17.86 35.24 13.60
N ARG A 105 16.56 35.18 13.91
CA ARG A 105 16.08 34.87 15.26
C ARG A 105 16.41 33.44 15.71
N ILE A 106 16.47 32.48 14.79
CA ILE A 106 16.94 31.11 15.04
C ILE A 106 18.44 31.12 15.37
N ALA A 107 19.25 31.87 14.61
CA ALA A 107 20.69 31.96 14.80
C ALA A 107 21.10 32.56 16.17
N GLU A 108 20.25 33.38 16.79
CA GLU A 108 20.47 33.86 18.16
C GLU A 108 20.47 32.74 19.22
N GLY A 109 20.05 31.53 18.84
CA GLY A 109 19.82 30.43 19.76
C GLY A 109 18.48 30.55 20.48
N TYR A 110 18.09 29.49 21.18
CA TYR A 110 16.82 29.45 21.89
C TYR A 110 16.88 28.53 23.12
N ALA A 111 16.47 29.08 24.26
CA ALA A 111 16.22 28.32 25.47
C ALA A 111 14.70 28.19 25.65
N PRO A 112 14.11 26.99 25.50
CA PRO A 112 12.68 26.80 25.65
C PRO A 112 12.24 27.05 27.10
N PRO A 113 10.98 27.49 27.31
CA PRO A 113 10.45 27.69 28.66
C PRO A 113 10.44 26.36 29.43
N SER A 114 10.57 26.40 30.75
CA SER A 114 10.60 25.19 31.59
C SER A 114 9.36 24.31 31.51
N SER A 115 8.25 24.84 31.00
CA SER A 115 7.01 24.11 30.74
C SER A 115 7.05 23.28 29.46
N ASP A 116 7.99 23.54 28.54
CA ASP A 116 8.15 22.78 27.31
C ASP A 116 9.16 21.64 27.54
N GLU A 117 8.62 20.45 27.81
CA GLU A 117 9.42 19.26 28.09
C GLU A 117 9.88 18.53 26.81
N ALA A 118 9.46 18.98 25.64
CA ALA A 118 9.76 18.36 24.35
C ALA A 118 10.81 19.13 23.53
N ALA A 119 11.06 20.40 23.86
CA ALA A 119 12.08 21.22 23.22
C ALA A 119 13.39 21.24 24.02
N ALA A 120 14.50 21.07 23.30
CA ALA A 120 15.86 21.18 23.83
C ALA A 120 16.41 22.60 23.62
N ARG A 121 17.60 22.89 24.17
CA ARG A 121 18.27 24.18 23.92
C ARG A 121 18.89 24.15 22.53
N LEU A 122 18.70 25.21 21.76
CA LEU A 122 19.45 25.51 20.55
C LEU A 122 20.57 26.51 20.89
N GLU A 123 21.80 26.15 20.57
CA GLU A 123 22.96 27.03 20.71
C GLU A 123 22.95 28.15 19.64
N ALA A 124 23.60 29.27 19.93
CA ALA A 124 23.72 30.36 18.97
C ALA A 124 24.66 29.99 17.80
N ALA A 125 24.37 30.53 16.62
CA ALA A 125 25.11 30.31 15.38
C ALA A 125 25.40 31.64 14.67
N ASP A 126 26.28 31.61 13.67
CA ASP A 126 26.48 32.75 12.79
C ASP A 126 25.26 32.91 11.85
N ALA A 127 24.59 34.07 11.92
CA ALA A 127 23.33 34.30 11.21
C ALA A 127 23.48 34.31 9.69
N ASP A 128 24.59 34.85 9.16
CA ASP A 128 24.83 34.91 7.72
C ASP A 128 25.16 33.52 7.18
N GLN A 129 25.95 32.74 7.90
CA GLN A 129 26.23 31.33 7.54
C GLN A 129 24.97 30.48 7.58
N LEU A 130 24.10 30.65 8.61
CA LEU A 130 22.85 29.90 8.71
C LEU A 130 21.91 30.23 7.56
N LEU A 131 21.76 31.52 7.22
CA LEU A 131 20.92 31.93 6.10
C LEU A 131 21.45 31.41 4.76
N ASN A 132 22.76 31.45 4.54
CA ASN A 132 23.37 30.93 3.31
C ASN A 132 23.18 29.41 3.19
N ALA A 133 23.48 28.64 4.25
CA ALA A 133 23.29 27.19 4.26
C ALA A 133 21.80 26.80 4.07
N TYR A 134 20.88 27.58 4.63
CA TYR A 134 19.45 27.40 4.45
C TYR A 134 19.00 27.61 3.00
N ILE A 135 19.52 28.64 2.33
CA ILE A 135 19.22 28.92 0.91
C ILE A 135 19.86 27.86 0.00
N GLU A 136 21.10 27.43 0.29
CA GLU A 136 21.79 26.40 -0.50
C GLU A 136 21.05 25.05 -0.48
N ASP A 137 20.51 24.63 0.67
CA ASP A 137 19.74 23.37 0.77
C ASP A 137 18.39 23.46 0.03
N ILE A 138 17.75 24.65 0.03
CA ILE A 138 16.57 24.90 -0.81
C ILE A 138 16.92 24.72 -2.29
N ASP A 139 17.98 25.37 -2.77
CA ASP A 139 18.36 25.27 -4.19
C ASP A 139 18.72 23.84 -4.60
N TYR A 140 19.31 23.06 -3.68
CA TYR A 140 19.63 21.65 -3.89
C TYR A 140 18.38 20.77 -4.02
N ASP A 141 17.47 20.84 -3.05
CA ASP A 141 16.23 20.05 -3.02
C ASP A 141 15.30 20.39 -4.19
N TYR A 142 15.01 21.68 -4.37
CA TYR A 142 14.03 22.14 -5.35
C TYR A 142 14.61 22.10 -6.78
N GLY A 143 15.94 22.21 -6.92
CA GLY A 143 16.63 22.09 -8.19
C GLY A 143 16.73 20.66 -8.72
N ALA A 144 16.74 19.65 -7.84
CA ALA A 144 16.78 18.24 -8.24
C ALA A 144 15.42 17.70 -8.72
N ASP A 145 14.33 18.13 -8.09
CA ASP A 145 13.01 17.49 -8.24
C ASP A 145 11.94 18.32 -8.99
N GLN A 146 12.29 19.47 -9.58
CA GLN A 146 11.34 20.39 -10.28
C GLN A 146 10.11 20.79 -9.42
N LEU A 147 10.25 20.72 -8.09
CA LEU A 147 9.22 21.09 -7.15
C LEU A 147 8.95 22.60 -7.22
N PRO A 148 7.70 23.04 -6.96
CA PRO A 148 7.39 24.46 -6.90
C PRO A 148 8.25 25.11 -5.83
N HIS A 149 8.95 26.19 -6.21
CA HIS A 149 9.84 26.92 -5.30
C HIS A 149 9.06 27.63 -4.18
N ASN A 150 7.73 27.65 -4.28
CA ASN A 150 6.84 28.29 -3.32
C ASN A 150 5.52 27.53 -3.14
N LEU A 151 5.29 27.02 -1.94
CA LEU A 151 4.09 26.26 -1.61
C LEU A 151 2.85 27.11 -1.31
N SER A 152 2.97 28.44 -1.17
CA SER A 152 1.78 29.28 -1.05
C SER A 152 0.92 29.28 -2.31
N GLU A 153 1.49 28.88 -3.45
CA GLU A 153 0.74 28.67 -4.69
C GLU A 153 -0.29 27.54 -4.57
N LEU A 154 -0.18 26.67 -3.56
CA LEU A 154 -1.10 25.55 -3.33
C LEU A 154 -2.17 25.87 -2.27
N ASP A 155 -2.20 27.08 -1.71
CA ASP A 155 -3.08 27.41 -0.58
C ASP A 155 -4.57 27.19 -0.96
N ASP A 156 -4.95 27.57 -2.17
CA ASP A 156 -6.33 27.42 -2.66
C ASP A 156 -6.70 25.94 -2.84
N GLU A 157 -5.79 25.12 -3.39
CA GLU A 157 -5.99 23.69 -3.58
C GLU A 157 -6.07 22.93 -2.24
N LEU A 158 -5.21 23.28 -1.29
CA LEU A 158 -5.19 22.70 0.05
C LEU A 158 -6.49 22.99 0.80
N LEU A 159 -6.97 24.24 0.74
CA LEU A 159 -8.22 24.64 1.38
C LEU A 159 -9.44 23.99 0.71
N ALA A 160 -9.48 23.98 -0.62
CA ALA A 160 -10.53 23.30 -1.39
C ALA A 160 -10.61 21.82 -1.04
N PHE A 161 -9.46 21.16 -0.87
CA PHE A 161 -9.40 19.77 -0.45
C PHE A 161 -9.93 19.58 0.99
N ALA A 162 -9.47 20.41 1.94
CA ALA A 162 -9.89 20.34 3.34
C ALA A 162 -11.41 20.50 3.52
N GLU A 163 -12.06 21.37 2.75
CA GLU A 163 -13.53 21.58 2.80
C GLU A 163 -14.33 20.32 2.41
N ARG A 164 -13.73 19.44 1.59
CA ARG A 164 -14.37 18.18 1.17
C ARG A 164 -14.18 17.05 2.17
N VAL A 165 -13.19 17.13 3.05
CA VAL A 165 -12.85 16.03 3.95
C VAL A 165 -14.00 15.68 4.90
N GLY A 166 -14.60 16.67 5.56
CA GLY A 166 -15.71 16.44 6.50
C GLY A 166 -16.89 15.69 5.87
N PRO A 167 -17.47 16.18 4.75
CA PRO A 167 -18.56 15.50 4.05
C PRO A 167 -18.23 14.10 3.51
N ASN A 168 -16.96 13.79 3.26
CA ASN A 168 -16.50 12.51 2.69
C ASN A 168 -15.83 11.59 3.72
N TYR A 169 -15.89 11.94 5.01
CA TYR A 169 -15.32 11.14 6.09
C TYR A 169 -16.12 9.85 6.32
N GLY A 170 -15.55 8.73 5.87
CA GLY A 170 -16.11 7.37 5.99
C GLY A 170 -15.65 6.63 7.24
N ARG A 171 -14.89 7.29 8.13
CA ARG A 171 -14.33 6.75 9.39
C ARG A 171 -13.35 5.59 9.19
N LEU A 172 -12.78 5.48 7.99
CA LEU A 172 -11.74 4.50 7.66
C LEU A 172 -10.45 4.84 8.43
N ASP A 173 -9.63 3.83 8.73
CA ASP A 173 -8.48 4.00 9.64
C ASP A 173 -7.49 5.07 9.12
N PHE A 174 -7.12 5.02 7.84
CA PHE A 174 -6.25 6.03 7.22
C PHE A 174 -6.87 7.43 7.18
N GLN A 175 -8.21 7.55 7.08
CA GLN A 175 -8.88 8.85 7.11
C GLN A 175 -8.81 9.46 8.51
N ARG A 176 -8.99 8.62 9.54
CA ARG A 176 -8.85 9.04 10.94
C ARG A 176 -7.43 9.46 11.24
N GLU A 177 -6.46 8.66 10.77
CA GLU A 177 -5.04 8.98 10.88
C GLU A 177 -4.71 10.30 10.19
N ALA A 178 -5.21 10.52 8.97
CA ALA A 178 -5.03 11.78 8.24
C ALA A 178 -5.51 12.98 9.05
N LEU A 179 -6.75 12.92 9.58
CA LEU A 179 -7.30 13.98 10.41
C LEU A 179 -6.55 14.19 11.72
N LEU A 180 -6.13 13.09 12.37
CA LEU A 180 -5.41 13.13 13.63
C LEU A 180 -4.01 13.76 13.45
N GLU A 181 -3.30 13.39 12.39
CA GLU A 181 -2.01 13.99 12.02
C GLU A 181 -2.14 15.46 11.64
N THR A 182 -3.18 15.83 10.89
CA THR A 182 -3.48 17.24 10.59
C THR A 182 -3.72 18.02 11.87
N ALA A 183 -4.55 17.51 12.80
CA ALA A 183 -4.80 18.17 14.08
C ALA A 183 -3.51 18.29 14.94
N ARG A 184 -2.68 17.25 14.94
CA ARG A 184 -1.40 17.22 15.65
C ARG A 184 -0.45 18.31 15.15
N ILE A 185 -0.23 18.38 13.84
CA ILE A 185 0.66 19.39 13.24
C ILE A 185 0.06 20.79 13.41
N TRP A 186 -1.24 20.95 13.16
CA TRP A 186 -1.94 22.24 13.28
C TRP A 186 -1.87 22.82 14.69
N ARG A 187 -1.98 21.96 15.72
CA ARG A 187 -1.87 22.35 17.13
C ARG A 187 -0.42 22.35 17.64
N LYS A 188 0.55 22.05 16.78
CA LYS A 188 1.98 21.98 17.13
C LYS A 188 2.24 21.02 18.31
N LEU A 189 1.71 19.80 18.19
CA LEU A 189 1.84 18.72 19.19
C LEU A 189 2.81 17.63 18.73
N ASP A 190 3.50 16.99 19.67
CA ASP A 190 4.55 16.00 19.34
C ASP A 190 4.01 14.62 19.00
N THR A 191 2.89 14.24 19.61
CA THR A 191 2.35 12.88 19.52
C THR A 191 0.85 12.90 19.23
N GLN A 192 0.36 11.80 18.66
CA GLN A 192 -1.07 11.56 18.52
C GLN A 192 -1.77 11.51 19.89
N ALA A 193 -1.12 10.93 20.90
CA ALA A 193 -1.65 10.88 22.27
C ALA A 193 -1.89 12.28 22.85
N ALA A 194 -0.94 13.21 22.68
CA ALA A 194 -1.11 14.60 23.09
C ALA A 194 -2.24 15.30 22.31
N THR A 195 -2.49 14.87 21.07
CA THR A 195 -3.59 15.40 20.25
C THR A 195 -4.95 14.93 20.78
N ILE A 196 -5.06 13.65 21.13
CA ILE A 196 -6.26 13.06 21.73
C ILE A 196 -6.55 13.72 23.09
N GLU A 197 -5.52 13.92 23.91
CA GLU A 197 -5.63 14.64 25.18
C GLU A 197 -6.09 16.10 24.96
N ALA A 198 -5.51 16.81 23.99
CA ALA A 198 -5.89 18.19 23.67
C ALA A 198 -7.32 18.31 23.08
N LEU A 199 -7.89 17.22 22.58
CA LEU A 199 -9.28 17.16 22.10
C LEU A 199 -10.27 16.76 23.22
N ASP A 200 -9.80 16.51 24.45
CA ASP A 200 -10.61 16.10 25.60
C ASP A 200 -11.46 14.84 25.31
N VAL A 201 -10.89 13.91 24.55
CA VAL A 201 -11.57 12.66 24.15
C VAL A 201 -11.45 11.62 25.28
N PRO A 202 -12.55 10.95 25.69
CA PRO A 202 -12.50 9.90 26.71
C PRO A 202 -11.58 8.73 26.34
N VAL A 203 -10.78 8.29 27.30
CA VAL A 203 -9.92 7.09 27.20
C VAL A 203 -10.23 6.17 28.38
N GLU A 204 -10.82 5.00 28.09
CA GLU A 204 -11.16 4.00 29.10
C GLU A 204 -10.28 2.76 28.94
N ASN A 205 -9.56 2.36 30.00
CA ASN A 205 -8.65 1.20 29.99
C ASN A 205 -7.61 1.23 28.84
N GLY A 206 -7.16 2.41 28.44
CA GLY A 206 -6.22 2.59 27.31
C GLY A 206 -6.88 2.48 25.93
N VAL A 207 -8.21 2.42 25.86
CA VAL A 207 -8.98 2.42 24.61
C VAL A 207 -9.63 3.79 24.44
N VAL A 208 -9.37 4.42 23.30
CA VAL A 208 -9.93 5.72 22.94
C VAL A 208 -11.37 5.54 22.47
N ASP A 209 -12.29 6.41 22.90
CA ASP A 209 -13.62 6.49 22.31
C ASP A 209 -13.52 7.03 20.87
N GLU A 210 -13.50 6.11 19.89
CA GLU A 210 -13.40 6.46 18.48
C GLU A 210 -14.57 7.32 17.99
N ALA A 211 -15.77 7.19 18.58
CA ALA A 211 -16.93 7.97 18.14
C ALA A 211 -16.82 9.42 18.62
N ALA A 212 -16.34 9.64 19.84
CA ALA A 212 -16.01 10.96 20.35
C ALA A 212 -14.84 11.57 19.57
N LEU A 213 -13.78 10.80 19.31
CA LEU A 213 -12.64 11.27 18.51
C LEU A 213 -13.07 11.67 17.09
N ASP A 214 -13.85 10.83 16.42
CA ASP A 214 -14.36 11.10 15.06
C ASP A 214 -15.16 12.42 15.01
N LYS A 215 -15.94 12.71 16.06
CA LYS A 215 -16.71 13.96 16.17
C LYS A 215 -15.77 15.17 16.27
N GLU A 216 -14.81 15.14 17.19
CA GLU A 216 -13.90 16.26 17.40
C GLU A 216 -12.99 16.52 16.20
N LEU A 217 -12.53 15.47 15.52
CA LEU A 217 -11.72 15.59 14.29
C LEU A 217 -12.51 16.20 13.13
N VAL A 218 -13.79 15.84 12.96
CA VAL A 218 -14.67 16.43 11.94
C VAL A 218 -14.99 17.89 12.27
N GLU A 219 -15.26 18.22 13.54
CA GLU A 219 -15.46 19.60 13.99
C GLU A 219 -14.21 20.46 13.78
N PHE A 220 -13.01 19.89 13.99
CA PHE A 220 -11.74 20.55 13.70
C PHE A 220 -11.57 20.86 12.21
N ILE A 221 -11.66 19.85 11.33
CA ILE A 221 -11.36 20.04 9.90
C ILE A 221 -12.35 20.97 9.21
N THR A 222 -13.60 21.01 9.66
CA THR A 222 -14.62 21.93 9.12
C THR A 222 -14.36 23.40 9.46
N GLN A 223 -13.51 23.68 10.44
CA GLN A 223 -13.14 25.04 10.84
C GLN A 223 -11.78 25.48 10.29
N VAL A 224 -11.02 24.58 9.65
CA VAL A 224 -9.65 24.85 9.19
C VAL A 224 -9.59 26.06 8.26
N SER A 225 -10.48 26.18 7.28
CA SER A 225 -10.48 27.31 6.34
C SER A 225 -10.67 28.67 7.04
N ARG A 226 -11.47 28.71 8.11
CA ARG A 226 -11.71 29.93 8.90
C ARG A 226 -10.47 30.40 9.66
N PHE A 227 -9.64 29.47 10.13
CA PHE A 227 -8.46 29.76 10.95
C PHE A 227 -7.15 29.63 10.16
N TYR A 228 -7.22 29.41 8.85
CA TYR A 228 -6.07 29.39 8.00
C TYR A 228 -5.52 30.81 7.82
N SER A 229 -4.22 30.96 8.02
CA SER A 229 -3.50 32.23 7.86
C SER A 229 -2.21 32.04 7.04
N GLY A 230 -2.06 30.88 6.40
CA GLY A 230 -0.87 30.56 5.61
C GLY A 230 0.38 30.44 6.47
N TYR A 231 0.26 29.94 7.71
CA TYR A 231 1.45 29.63 8.50
C TYR A 231 2.10 28.33 7.99
N PRO A 232 3.44 28.17 8.07
CA PRO A 232 4.14 26.97 7.58
C PRO A 232 3.56 25.66 8.12
N TYR A 233 3.32 25.57 9.43
CA TYR A 233 2.74 24.38 10.05
C TYR A 233 1.30 24.10 9.60
N GLN A 234 0.53 25.12 9.20
CA GLN A 234 -0.83 24.92 8.66
C GLN A 234 -0.77 24.34 7.24
N ARG A 235 0.16 24.83 6.41
CA ARG A 235 0.43 24.24 5.08
C ARG A 235 0.86 22.79 5.20
N GLU A 236 1.85 22.50 6.04
CA GLU A 236 2.33 21.14 6.24
C GLU A 236 1.24 20.23 6.80
N ALA A 237 0.38 20.72 7.70
CA ALA A 237 -0.76 19.95 8.19
C ALA A 237 -1.74 19.56 7.06
N LEU A 238 -2.01 20.46 6.12
CA LEU A 238 -2.90 20.22 4.97
C LEU A 238 -2.24 19.39 3.86
N LEU A 239 -0.93 19.54 3.66
CA LEU A 239 -0.16 18.65 2.81
C LEU A 239 -0.21 17.22 3.36
N ARG A 240 0.03 17.05 4.67
CA ARG A 240 -0.05 15.74 5.32
C ARG A 240 -1.45 15.15 5.29
N LEU A 241 -2.48 15.98 5.44
CA LEU A 241 -3.88 15.59 5.24
C LEU A 241 -4.07 14.96 3.86
N THR A 242 -3.63 15.67 2.82
CA THR A 242 -3.79 15.27 1.43
C THR A 242 -3.02 13.98 1.15
N GLN A 243 -1.76 13.90 1.58
CA GLN A 243 -0.91 12.73 1.43
C GLN A 243 -1.57 11.48 1.99
N LEU A 244 -1.97 11.53 3.27
CA LEU A 244 -2.55 10.37 3.96
C LEU A 244 -3.94 10.03 3.41
N TRP A 245 -4.77 11.03 3.13
CA TRP A 245 -6.12 10.81 2.60
C TRP A 245 -6.10 10.22 1.19
N LYS A 246 -5.14 10.62 0.36
CA LYS A 246 -4.95 10.06 -0.99
C LYS A 246 -4.05 8.83 -1.02
N GLN A 247 -3.43 8.46 0.12
CA GLN A 247 -2.50 7.34 0.24
C GLN A 247 -1.33 7.47 -0.75
N LEU A 248 -0.74 8.66 -0.83
CA LEU A 248 0.42 8.96 -1.66
C LEU A 248 1.70 8.59 -0.92
N ASP A 249 2.72 8.15 -1.66
CA ASP A 249 3.95 7.59 -1.10
C ASP A 249 4.85 8.66 -0.48
N SER A 250 4.72 9.92 -0.91
CA SER A 250 5.60 11.02 -0.49
C SER A 250 4.92 12.39 -0.46
N ARG A 251 5.57 13.34 0.21
CA ARG A 251 5.19 14.75 0.24
C ARG A 251 5.30 15.39 -1.15
N GLU A 252 6.32 15.00 -1.91
CA GLU A 252 6.60 15.47 -3.27
C GLU A 252 5.50 15.02 -4.23
N GLU A 253 5.11 13.74 -4.17
CA GLU A 253 3.97 13.22 -4.94
C GLU A 253 2.67 13.94 -4.57
N THR A 254 2.51 14.34 -3.31
CA THR A 254 1.34 15.11 -2.86
C THR A 254 1.30 16.50 -3.48
N ILE A 255 2.44 17.18 -3.54
CA ILE A 255 2.58 18.48 -4.19
C ILE A 255 2.26 18.35 -5.69
N ASP A 256 2.82 17.36 -6.37
CA ASP A 256 2.55 17.11 -7.79
C ASP A 256 1.09 16.77 -8.05
N TRP A 257 0.47 15.98 -7.17
CA TRP A 257 -0.95 15.64 -7.25
C TRP A 257 -1.83 16.89 -7.14
N LEU A 258 -1.57 17.77 -6.16
CA LEU A 258 -2.31 19.02 -5.95
C LEU A 258 -2.21 19.95 -7.17
N ARG A 259 -1.04 20.03 -7.82
CA ARG A 259 -0.82 20.88 -9.01
C ARG A 259 -1.56 20.41 -10.25
N GLN A 260 -1.81 19.10 -10.36
CA GLN A 260 -2.34 18.48 -11.58
C GLN A 260 -3.80 18.05 -11.45
N SER A 261 -4.30 17.91 -10.24
CA SER A 261 -5.63 17.39 -9.95
C SER A 261 -6.61 18.50 -9.63
N ASP A 262 -7.88 18.29 -9.94
CA ASP A 262 -8.96 19.15 -9.48
C ASP A 262 -9.30 18.81 -8.01
N PRO A 263 -8.98 19.67 -7.02
CA PRO A 263 -9.30 19.42 -5.62
C PRO A 263 -10.81 19.42 -5.38
N TYR A 264 -11.61 19.99 -6.29
CA TYR A 264 -13.08 19.98 -6.24
C TYR A 264 -13.69 18.74 -6.89
N ALA A 265 -12.90 17.86 -7.50
CA ALA A 265 -13.42 16.61 -8.07
C ALA A 265 -14.11 15.78 -6.99
N ALA A 266 -15.26 15.17 -7.32
CA ALA A 266 -15.96 14.26 -6.42
C ALA A 266 -14.98 13.20 -5.86
N GLU A 267 -15.09 12.82 -4.59
CA GLU A 267 -14.22 11.80 -4.00
C GLU A 267 -14.37 10.50 -4.81
N THR A 268 -13.37 10.22 -5.65
CA THR A 268 -13.40 9.17 -6.67
C THR A 268 -12.81 7.85 -6.19
N ASN A 269 -12.28 7.78 -4.96
CA ASN A 269 -11.60 6.58 -4.46
C ASN A 269 -12.56 5.48 -4.01
N LEU A 270 -13.51 5.12 -4.89
CA LEU A 270 -14.45 4.01 -4.67
C LEU A 270 -13.75 2.65 -4.79
N GLN A 271 -12.51 2.59 -5.29
CA GLN A 271 -11.72 1.36 -5.30
C GLN A 271 -11.57 0.79 -3.90
N ILE A 272 -11.60 1.63 -2.86
CA ILE A 272 -11.47 1.19 -1.47
C ILE A 272 -12.59 0.25 -1.01
N VAL A 273 -13.77 0.30 -1.65
CA VAL A 273 -14.88 -0.59 -1.30
C VAL A 273 -14.86 -1.90 -2.07
N ASP A 274 -13.97 -2.07 -3.05
CA ASP A 274 -13.94 -3.27 -3.90
C ASP A 274 -13.75 -4.56 -3.11
N PRO A 275 -12.86 -4.63 -2.09
CA PRO A 275 -12.75 -5.81 -1.23
C PRO A 275 -14.08 -6.14 -0.54
N ALA A 276 -14.81 -5.12 -0.05
CA ALA A 276 -16.10 -5.31 0.60
C ALA A 276 -17.19 -5.75 -0.40
N LEU A 277 -17.18 -5.21 -1.63
CA LEU A 277 -18.09 -5.62 -2.70
C LEU A 277 -17.90 -7.11 -3.06
N ILE A 278 -16.66 -7.55 -3.24
CA ILE A 278 -16.34 -8.96 -3.55
C ILE A 278 -16.72 -9.86 -2.37
N ALA A 279 -16.33 -9.48 -1.15
CA ALA A 279 -16.65 -10.24 0.05
C ALA A 279 -18.16 -10.31 0.30
N PHE A 280 -18.91 -9.27 -0.06
CA PHE A 280 -20.36 -9.27 -0.02
C PHE A 280 -20.94 -10.27 -1.03
N VAL A 281 -20.53 -10.19 -2.30
CA VAL A 281 -20.97 -11.08 -3.39
C VAL A 281 -20.70 -12.55 -3.07
N GLU A 282 -19.51 -12.88 -2.56
CA GLU A 282 -19.12 -14.26 -2.26
C GLU A 282 -19.94 -14.90 -1.15
N ARG A 283 -20.49 -14.10 -0.22
CA ARG A 283 -21.35 -14.55 0.88
C ARG A 283 -22.82 -14.66 0.46
N LEU A 284 -23.25 -13.94 -0.58
CA LEU A 284 -24.66 -13.91 -0.99
C LEU A 284 -25.32 -15.28 -1.21
N PRO A 285 -24.66 -16.28 -1.84
CA PRO A 285 -25.27 -17.60 -2.02
C PRO A 285 -25.78 -18.24 -0.72
N ASP A 286 -25.07 -18.05 0.41
CA ASP A 286 -25.45 -18.62 1.70
C ASP A 286 -26.74 -18.01 2.28
N TYR A 287 -27.03 -16.76 1.90
CA TYR A 287 -28.19 -15.99 2.35
C TYR A 287 -29.31 -15.90 1.31
N TYR A 288 -29.11 -16.44 0.11
CA TYR A 288 -30.12 -16.45 -0.93
C TYR A 288 -31.25 -17.41 -0.57
N ARG A 289 -32.49 -16.93 -0.61
CA ARG A 289 -33.71 -17.68 -0.30
C ARG A 289 -34.73 -17.62 -1.45
N GLY A 290 -34.36 -17.02 -2.59
CA GLY A 290 -35.26 -16.85 -3.72
C GLY A 290 -36.46 -15.96 -3.38
N SER A 291 -36.30 -14.93 -2.54
CA SER A 291 -37.38 -13.96 -2.32
C SER A 291 -37.53 -13.03 -3.54
N GLY A 292 -38.72 -12.48 -3.77
CA GLY A 292 -38.94 -11.53 -4.87
C GLY A 292 -38.01 -10.31 -4.81
N TYR A 293 -37.66 -9.89 -3.58
CA TYR A 293 -36.74 -8.80 -3.34
C TYR A 293 -35.28 -9.16 -3.70
N GLN A 294 -34.82 -10.35 -3.28
CA GLN A 294 -33.48 -10.83 -3.62
C GLN A 294 -33.32 -11.05 -5.13
N ARG A 295 -34.35 -11.60 -5.80
CA ARG A 295 -34.37 -11.70 -7.27
C ARG A 295 -34.27 -10.32 -7.91
N PHE A 296 -35.04 -9.34 -7.42
CA PHE A 296 -34.99 -7.98 -7.95
C PHE A 296 -33.59 -7.37 -7.82
N ALA A 297 -32.96 -7.44 -6.65
CA ALA A 297 -31.62 -6.93 -6.41
C ALA A 297 -30.60 -7.53 -7.39
N LEU A 298 -30.57 -8.85 -7.52
CA LEU A 298 -29.64 -9.56 -8.40
C LEU A 298 -29.94 -9.35 -9.89
N THR A 299 -31.21 -9.22 -10.27
CA THR A 299 -31.60 -8.91 -11.65
C THR A 299 -31.14 -7.51 -12.05
N GLU A 300 -31.28 -6.52 -11.16
CA GLU A 300 -30.76 -5.17 -11.42
C GLU A 300 -29.23 -5.15 -11.50
N ALA A 301 -28.55 -5.88 -10.61
CA ALA A 301 -27.10 -6.04 -10.68
C ALA A 301 -26.67 -6.68 -12.02
N TYR A 302 -27.32 -7.76 -12.43
CA TYR A 302 -27.09 -8.43 -13.71
C TYR A 302 -27.33 -7.48 -14.89
N ARG A 303 -28.41 -6.70 -14.84
CA ARG A 303 -28.77 -5.73 -15.88
C ARG A 303 -27.68 -4.69 -16.06
N VAL A 304 -27.24 -4.03 -14.99
CA VAL A 304 -26.18 -3.01 -15.04
C VAL A 304 -24.85 -3.64 -15.49
N TRP A 305 -24.49 -4.79 -14.90
CA TRP A 305 -23.25 -5.51 -15.23
C TRP A 305 -23.16 -5.90 -16.72
N LYS A 306 -24.29 -6.25 -17.34
CA LYS A 306 -24.36 -6.64 -18.76
C LYS A 306 -24.65 -5.48 -19.70
N GLY A 307 -24.79 -4.25 -19.20
CA GLY A 307 -25.13 -3.07 -20.02
C GLY A 307 -26.52 -3.15 -20.65
N LEU A 308 -27.48 -3.80 -19.97
CA LEU A 308 -28.83 -3.98 -20.48
C LEU A 308 -29.72 -2.77 -20.14
N ASP A 309 -30.53 -2.37 -21.11
CA ASP A 309 -31.35 -1.15 -21.08
C ASP A 309 -32.53 -1.21 -20.09
N SER A 310 -33.03 -2.40 -19.77
CA SER A 310 -34.27 -2.57 -19.00
C SER A 310 -34.30 -3.88 -18.21
N ARG A 311 -35.13 -3.91 -17.17
CA ARG A 311 -35.36 -5.15 -16.40
C ARG A 311 -35.95 -6.25 -17.29
N THR A 312 -36.75 -5.85 -18.28
CA THR A 312 -37.37 -6.72 -19.27
C THR A 312 -36.33 -7.48 -20.08
N THR A 313 -35.30 -6.79 -20.57
CA THR A 313 -34.20 -7.42 -21.33
C THR A 313 -33.30 -8.27 -20.42
N ALA A 314 -33.10 -7.88 -19.16
CA ALA A 314 -32.41 -8.70 -18.17
C ALA A 314 -33.13 -10.02 -17.90
N LEU A 315 -34.45 -10.00 -17.68
CA LEU A 315 -35.24 -11.22 -17.47
C LEU A 315 -35.21 -12.14 -18.70
N ALA A 316 -35.29 -11.56 -19.90
CA ALA A 316 -35.17 -12.32 -21.15
C ALA A 316 -33.80 -13.01 -21.26
N ALA A 317 -32.71 -12.29 -20.93
CA ALA A 317 -31.35 -12.84 -20.91
C ALA A 317 -31.15 -13.91 -19.82
N LEU A 318 -31.91 -13.86 -18.72
CA LEU A 318 -31.96 -14.89 -17.68
C LEU A 318 -32.89 -16.07 -18.04
N GLY A 319 -33.44 -16.09 -19.25
CA GLY A 319 -34.21 -17.21 -19.80
C GLY A 319 -35.71 -17.15 -19.59
N VAL A 320 -36.27 -15.99 -19.24
CA VAL A 320 -37.73 -15.80 -19.04
C VAL A 320 -38.23 -14.58 -19.81
N SER A 321 -39.08 -14.81 -20.82
CA SER A 321 -39.62 -13.71 -21.64
C SER A 321 -40.83 -13.03 -20.99
N PRO A 322 -41.05 -11.72 -21.27
CA PRO A 322 -42.24 -11.00 -20.82
C PRO A 322 -43.56 -11.60 -21.34
N GLN A 323 -43.54 -12.14 -22.57
CA GLN A 323 -44.68 -12.82 -23.18
C GLN A 323 -45.02 -14.10 -22.40
N PHE A 324 -44.01 -14.86 -21.97
CA PHE A 324 -44.21 -16.04 -21.12
C PHE A 324 -44.88 -15.67 -19.79
N LEU A 325 -44.37 -14.63 -19.11
CA LEU A 325 -44.95 -14.15 -17.85
C LEU A 325 -46.40 -13.67 -18.03
N SER A 326 -46.68 -12.99 -19.14
CA SER A 326 -48.01 -12.46 -19.43
C SER A 326 -49.01 -13.56 -19.77
N ALA A 327 -48.59 -14.59 -20.52
CA ALA A 327 -49.43 -15.73 -20.87
C ALA A 327 -49.71 -16.66 -19.68
N ASN A 328 -48.85 -16.68 -18.67
CA ASN A 328 -48.92 -17.61 -17.53
C ASN A 328 -49.27 -16.94 -16.20
N LYS A 329 -49.83 -15.72 -16.21
CA LYS A 329 -50.18 -14.97 -14.97
C LYS A 329 -51.04 -15.77 -13.99
N SER A 330 -51.92 -16.63 -14.50
CA SER A 330 -52.82 -17.47 -13.71
C SER A 330 -52.35 -18.92 -13.55
N ASN A 331 -51.10 -19.23 -13.89
CA ASN A 331 -50.52 -20.58 -13.79
C ASN A 331 -49.37 -20.60 -12.76
N PRO A 332 -49.67 -20.87 -11.46
CA PRO A 332 -48.67 -20.86 -10.40
C PRO A 332 -47.49 -21.80 -10.63
N ALA A 333 -47.74 -22.98 -11.21
CA ALA A 333 -46.70 -23.97 -11.48
C ALA A 333 -45.71 -23.48 -12.57
N ALA A 334 -46.22 -22.87 -13.63
CA ALA A 334 -45.38 -22.28 -14.68
C ALA A 334 -44.52 -21.11 -14.15
N LEU A 335 -45.11 -20.25 -13.30
CA LEU A 335 -44.40 -19.14 -12.67
C LEU A 335 -43.32 -19.63 -11.68
N ALA A 336 -43.60 -20.67 -10.90
CA ALA A 336 -42.61 -21.29 -10.00
C ALA A 336 -41.41 -21.87 -10.76
N ASN A 337 -41.67 -22.57 -11.88
CA ASN A 337 -40.61 -23.09 -12.74
C ASN A 337 -39.77 -21.98 -13.38
N ALA A 338 -40.40 -20.88 -13.81
CA ALA A 338 -39.67 -19.72 -14.32
C ALA A 338 -38.81 -19.05 -13.24
N ALA A 339 -39.34 -18.92 -12.02
CA ALA A 339 -38.58 -18.41 -10.87
C ALA A 339 -37.35 -19.29 -10.58
N ALA A 340 -37.51 -20.62 -10.55
CA ALA A 340 -36.39 -21.55 -10.33
C ALA A 340 -35.30 -21.46 -11.43
N ARG A 341 -35.68 -21.21 -12.69
CA ARG A 341 -34.74 -20.97 -13.78
C ARG A 341 -33.95 -19.68 -13.58
N ILE A 342 -34.64 -18.59 -13.20
CA ILE A 342 -34.02 -17.31 -12.87
C ILE A 342 -33.06 -17.49 -11.70
N ASP A 343 -33.48 -18.16 -10.63
CA ASP A 343 -32.66 -18.38 -9.43
C ASP A 343 -31.36 -19.11 -9.77
N LYS A 344 -31.43 -20.15 -10.59
CA LYS A 344 -30.25 -20.88 -11.08
C LYS A 344 -29.32 -19.96 -11.89
N ALA A 345 -29.87 -19.14 -12.78
CA ALA A 345 -29.07 -18.22 -13.60
C ALA A 345 -28.42 -17.12 -12.75
N LEU A 346 -29.13 -16.60 -11.74
CA LEU A 346 -28.62 -15.58 -10.82
C LEU A 346 -27.53 -16.13 -9.89
N LEU A 347 -27.67 -17.37 -9.39
CA LEU A 347 -26.63 -18.03 -8.60
C LEU A 347 -25.36 -18.30 -9.43
N ALA A 348 -25.52 -18.76 -10.68
CA ALA A 348 -24.40 -18.90 -11.60
C ALA A 348 -23.71 -17.57 -11.90
N PHE A 349 -24.49 -16.48 -12.04
CA PHE A 349 -23.95 -15.14 -12.15
C PHE A 349 -23.12 -14.74 -10.92
N LEU A 350 -23.63 -14.97 -9.71
CA LEU A 350 -22.90 -14.70 -8.46
C LEU A 350 -21.58 -15.46 -8.36
N GLU A 351 -21.53 -16.72 -8.81
CA GLU A 351 -20.30 -17.51 -8.82
C GLU A 351 -19.24 -17.01 -9.81
N GLU A 352 -19.65 -16.38 -10.91
CA GLU A 352 -18.75 -15.85 -11.94
C GLU A 352 -18.27 -14.42 -11.66
N LEU A 353 -18.99 -13.67 -10.82
CA LEU A 353 -18.69 -12.26 -10.51
C LEU A 353 -17.25 -12.06 -9.98
N PRO A 354 -16.80 -12.73 -8.89
CA PRO A 354 -15.44 -12.55 -8.38
C PRO A 354 -14.35 -12.92 -9.39
N LYS A 355 -14.65 -13.86 -10.30
CA LYS A 355 -13.70 -14.33 -11.33
C LYS A 355 -13.54 -13.37 -12.50
N SER A 356 -14.54 -12.52 -12.73
CA SER A 356 -14.63 -11.64 -13.92
C SER A 356 -14.64 -10.16 -13.60
N TYR A 357 -14.57 -9.80 -12.31
CA TYR A 357 -14.43 -8.43 -11.85
C TYR A 357 -13.07 -7.86 -12.25
N LYS A 358 -13.09 -6.67 -12.85
CA LYS A 358 -11.94 -5.93 -13.39
C LYS A 358 -11.94 -4.48 -12.91
N GLU A 359 -12.65 -4.19 -11.83
CA GLU A 359 -12.63 -2.88 -11.18
C GLU A 359 -13.10 -1.71 -12.07
N THR A 360 -13.86 -1.99 -13.15
CA THR A 360 -14.44 -0.93 -13.99
C THR A 360 -15.54 -0.19 -13.24
N GLU A 361 -15.78 1.07 -13.62
CA GLU A 361 -16.80 1.90 -12.99
C GLU A 361 -18.19 1.25 -13.09
N GLU A 362 -18.55 0.71 -14.25
CA GLU A 362 -19.86 0.07 -14.47
C GLU A 362 -20.02 -1.20 -13.63
N GLN A 363 -18.95 -2.00 -13.50
CA GLN A 363 -18.97 -3.19 -12.65
C GLN A 363 -19.13 -2.81 -11.19
N ARG A 364 -18.38 -1.79 -10.73
CA ARG A 364 -18.47 -1.28 -9.36
C ARG A 364 -19.87 -0.73 -9.06
N GLU A 365 -20.44 0.09 -9.95
CA GLU A 365 -21.80 0.61 -9.81
C GLU A 365 -22.86 -0.49 -9.81
N ALA A 366 -22.70 -1.54 -10.61
CA ALA A 366 -23.58 -2.70 -10.57
C ALA A 366 -23.59 -3.37 -9.18
N LEU A 367 -22.42 -3.51 -8.56
CA LEU A 367 -22.30 -4.11 -7.23
C LEU A 367 -22.71 -3.16 -6.09
N ILE A 368 -22.42 -1.86 -6.18
CA ILE A 368 -22.94 -0.86 -5.24
C ILE A 368 -24.46 -0.84 -5.28
N ARG A 369 -25.06 -0.90 -6.48
CA ARG A 369 -26.51 -0.98 -6.64
C ARG A 369 -27.08 -2.29 -6.09
N LEU A 370 -26.36 -3.39 -6.25
CA LEU A 370 -26.72 -4.67 -5.63
C LEU A 370 -26.78 -4.53 -4.10
N VAL A 371 -25.75 -3.98 -3.48
CA VAL A 371 -25.68 -3.74 -2.03
C VAL A 371 -26.80 -2.82 -1.57
N GLN A 372 -27.01 -1.71 -2.29
CA GLN A 372 -28.06 -0.74 -2.00
C GLN A 372 -29.43 -1.43 -1.92
N ILE A 373 -29.80 -2.16 -2.98
CA ILE A 373 -31.08 -2.85 -3.01
C ILE A 373 -31.08 -3.96 -1.96
N TRP A 374 -30.08 -4.83 -1.92
CA TRP A 374 -30.08 -5.98 -1.01
C TRP A 374 -30.21 -5.59 0.47
N ARG A 375 -29.56 -4.50 0.89
CA ARG A 375 -29.62 -3.94 2.24
C ARG A 375 -30.80 -2.98 2.48
N LYS A 376 -31.65 -2.73 1.48
CA LYS A 376 -32.81 -1.82 1.55
C LYS A 376 -32.40 -0.37 1.88
N LEU A 377 -31.35 0.12 1.25
CA LEU A 377 -30.82 1.46 1.49
C LEU A 377 -31.43 2.47 0.51
N ASP A 378 -31.87 3.62 1.04
CA ASP A 378 -32.65 4.60 0.29
C ASP A 378 -31.83 5.29 -0.82
N ARG A 379 -30.52 5.48 -0.59
CA ARG A 379 -29.64 6.25 -1.47
C ARG A 379 -28.34 5.52 -1.75
N ARG A 380 -27.73 5.82 -2.90
CA ARG A 380 -26.39 5.33 -3.27
C ARG A 380 -25.35 5.64 -2.19
N ILE A 381 -25.39 6.86 -1.63
CA ILE A 381 -24.44 7.28 -0.60
C ILE A 381 -24.52 6.40 0.66
N SER A 382 -25.73 5.99 1.05
CA SER A 382 -25.92 5.08 2.20
C SER A 382 -25.34 3.70 1.93
N ALA A 383 -25.37 3.22 0.69
CA ALA A 383 -24.72 1.97 0.29
C ALA A 383 -23.19 2.05 0.40
N ILE A 384 -22.61 3.17 -0.04
CA ILE A 384 -21.16 3.41 0.08
C ILE A 384 -20.75 3.49 1.56
N GLN A 385 -21.49 4.23 2.40
CA GLN A 385 -21.24 4.29 3.84
C GLN A 385 -21.30 2.90 4.50
N SER A 386 -22.30 2.11 4.12
CA SER A 386 -22.43 0.72 4.60
C SER A 386 -21.30 -0.19 4.11
N LEU A 387 -20.68 0.11 2.96
CA LEU A 387 -19.49 -0.60 2.48
C LEU A 387 -18.22 -0.14 3.21
N PHE A 388 -18.09 1.13 3.56
CA PHE A 388 -16.99 1.58 4.43
C PHE A 388 -17.03 0.89 5.80
N GLU A 389 -18.21 0.66 6.37
CA GLU A 389 -18.37 -0.18 7.56
C GLU A 389 -17.89 -1.62 7.35
N ASP A 390 -18.16 -2.21 6.19
CA ASP A 390 -17.65 -3.55 5.87
C ASP A 390 -16.13 -3.58 5.76
N VAL A 391 -15.52 -2.59 5.09
CA VAL A 391 -14.05 -2.46 4.98
C VAL A 391 -13.41 -2.36 6.35
N ARG A 392 -13.96 -1.54 7.27
CA ARG A 392 -13.45 -1.40 8.64
C ARG A 392 -13.55 -2.68 9.45
N ARG A 393 -14.68 -3.39 9.33
CA ARG A 393 -14.83 -4.69 10.00
C ARG A 393 -13.81 -5.69 9.45
N MET A 394 -13.64 -5.72 8.13
CA MET A 394 -12.70 -6.62 7.47
C MET A 394 -11.23 -6.33 7.84
N SER A 395 -10.83 -5.07 7.97
CA SER A 395 -9.45 -4.69 8.33
C SER A 395 -9.09 -5.09 9.76
N ARG A 396 -10.07 -5.07 10.68
CA ARG A 396 -9.90 -5.36 12.11
C ARG A 396 -10.24 -6.81 12.48
N ALA A 397 -10.90 -7.55 11.59
CA ALA A 397 -11.37 -8.90 11.86
C ALA A 397 -10.21 -9.88 12.08
N ALA A 398 -10.33 -10.72 13.12
CA ALA A 398 -9.47 -11.88 13.26
C ALA A 398 -9.61 -12.79 12.03
N ARG A 399 -8.50 -13.39 11.57
CA ARG A 399 -8.44 -14.20 10.33
C ARG A 399 -9.50 -15.31 10.23
N THR A 400 -9.98 -15.82 11.37
CA THR A 400 -10.99 -16.90 11.44
C THR A 400 -12.41 -16.40 11.68
N SER A 401 -12.63 -15.08 11.78
CA SER A 401 -13.95 -14.48 11.99
C SER A 401 -14.79 -14.51 10.70
N ILE A 402 -16.12 -14.50 10.85
CA ILE A 402 -17.06 -14.35 9.73
C ILE A 402 -16.92 -12.99 9.03
N GLU A 403 -16.43 -11.98 9.76
CA GLU A 403 -16.20 -10.63 9.24
C GLU A 403 -14.92 -10.55 8.40
N ALA A 404 -14.00 -11.52 8.51
CA ALA A 404 -12.79 -11.55 7.71
C ALA A 404 -13.12 -11.72 6.22
N PRO A 405 -12.28 -11.18 5.31
CA PRO A 405 -12.43 -11.44 3.88
C PRO A 405 -12.50 -12.96 3.62
N PRO A 406 -13.47 -13.44 2.82
CA PRO A 406 -13.50 -14.84 2.41
C PRO A 406 -12.19 -15.24 1.72
N PRO A 407 -11.69 -16.47 1.95
CA PRO A 407 -10.48 -16.93 1.27
C PRO A 407 -10.75 -17.02 -0.24
N PRO A 408 -9.78 -16.63 -1.09
CA PRO A 408 -9.96 -16.69 -2.53
C PRO A 408 -10.26 -18.13 -2.97
N LYS A 409 -11.36 -18.31 -3.71
CA LYS A 409 -11.72 -19.61 -4.26
C LYS A 409 -10.72 -19.99 -5.36
N PRO A 410 -10.07 -21.17 -5.29
CA PRO A 410 -9.17 -21.61 -6.35
C PRO A 410 -9.92 -21.69 -7.69
N ILE A 411 -9.25 -21.28 -8.76
CA ILE A 411 -9.75 -21.53 -10.12
C ILE A 411 -9.82 -23.04 -10.31
N LEU A 412 -10.95 -23.55 -10.82
CA LEU A 412 -11.07 -24.96 -11.18
C LEU A 412 -10.09 -25.26 -12.31
N ILE A 413 -8.99 -25.93 -11.99
CA ILE A 413 -8.02 -26.38 -12.98
C ILE A 413 -8.64 -27.56 -13.74
N PRO A 414 -8.66 -27.55 -15.09
CA PRO A 414 -9.11 -28.71 -15.84
C PRO A 414 -8.34 -29.97 -15.41
N PRO A 415 -8.95 -31.16 -15.48
CA PRO A 415 -8.27 -32.39 -15.06
C PRO A 415 -7.00 -32.59 -15.89
N ARG A 416 -5.93 -33.02 -15.19
CA ARG A 416 -4.65 -33.34 -15.81
C ARG A 416 -4.85 -34.43 -16.88
N PRO A 417 -4.36 -34.24 -18.12
CA PRO A 417 -4.41 -35.27 -19.14
C PRO A 417 -3.55 -36.48 -18.76
N ALA A 418 -3.91 -37.66 -19.27
CA ALA A 418 -3.12 -38.89 -19.10
C ALA A 418 -1.69 -38.75 -19.69
N ARG A 419 -1.54 -37.97 -20.77
CA ARG A 419 -0.26 -37.67 -21.42
C ARG A 419 -0.17 -36.19 -21.79
N TRP A 420 0.98 -35.60 -21.47
CA TRP A 420 1.32 -34.23 -21.90
C TRP A 420 1.84 -34.22 -23.33
N THR A 421 1.42 -33.21 -24.09
CA THR A 421 1.91 -32.87 -25.44
C THR A 421 2.19 -31.37 -25.48
N PRO A 422 2.93 -30.86 -26.48
CA PRO A 422 3.12 -29.42 -26.66
C PRO A 422 1.81 -28.61 -26.76
N TYR A 423 0.69 -29.26 -27.06
CA TYR A 423 -0.60 -28.61 -27.36
C TYR A 423 -1.63 -28.69 -26.23
N ASN A 424 -1.35 -29.42 -25.14
CA ASN A 424 -2.31 -29.62 -24.04
C ASN A 424 -1.77 -29.24 -22.66
N ILE A 425 -0.65 -28.52 -22.59
CA ILE A 425 -0.04 -28.08 -21.33
C ILE A 425 -1.00 -27.14 -20.58
N GLN A 426 -1.25 -27.46 -19.32
CA GLN A 426 -2.01 -26.66 -18.38
C GLN A 426 -1.01 -26.09 -17.36
N LEU A 427 -0.85 -24.76 -17.29
CA LEU A 427 0.21 -24.12 -16.51
C LEU A 427 0.14 -24.47 -15.01
N ASP A 428 -1.06 -24.45 -14.44
CA ASP A 428 -1.26 -24.68 -13.00
C ASP A 428 -1.26 -26.16 -12.61
N ALA A 429 -1.28 -27.06 -13.59
CA ALA A 429 -1.30 -28.50 -13.33
C ALA A 429 0.07 -29.04 -12.93
N ALA A 430 0.09 -29.96 -11.97
CA ALA A 430 1.28 -30.72 -11.63
C ALA A 430 1.79 -31.51 -12.85
N ILE A 431 3.11 -31.46 -13.11
CA ILE A 431 3.76 -32.16 -14.24
C ILE A 431 3.66 -33.67 -14.08
N ILE A 432 3.57 -34.18 -12.85
CA ILE A 432 3.38 -35.60 -12.53
C ILE A 432 2.20 -35.80 -11.55
N PRO A 433 1.57 -36.99 -11.50
CA PRO A 433 0.54 -37.29 -10.50
C PRO A 433 1.05 -37.09 -9.06
N ASN A 434 0.26 -36.45 -8.21
CA ASN A 434 0.61 -36.10 -6.82
C ASN A 434 1.94 -35.34 -6.69
N GLY A 435 2.37 -34.66 -7.77
CA GLY A 435 3.59 -33.86 -7.80
C GLY A 435 3.37 -32.44 -7.29
N ASN A 436 4.47 -31.83 -6.86
CA ASN A 436 4.50 -30.44 -6.37
C ASN A 436 5.08 -29.47 -7.41
N PHE A 437 5.56 -29.97 -8.55
CA PHE A 437 6.12 -29.16 -9.63
C PHE A 437 5.09 -28.94 -10.73
N THR A 438 4.90 -27.69 -11.17
CA THR A 438 3.89 -27.31 -12.16
C THR A 438 4.49 -26.93 -13.50
N TRP A 439 3.67 -26.92 -14.55
CA TRP A 439 4.10 -26.45 -15.88
C TRP A 439 4.44 -24.96 -15.90
N ALA A 440 3.79 -24.15 -15.05
CA ALA A 440 4.13 -22.75 -14.86
C ALA A 440 5.61 -22.58 -14.44
N GLU A 441 6.09 -23.40 -13.51
CA GLU A 441 7.49 -23.39 -13.09
C GLU A 441 8.42 -23.85 -14.22
N ALA A 442 8.07 -24.94 -14.90
CA ALA A 442 8.92 -25.49 -15.97
C ALA A 442 9.04 -24.56 -17.18
N THR A 443 8.00 -23.77 -17.47
CA THR A 443 7.88 -22.92 -18.67
C THR A 443 7.99 -21.42 -18.38
N ARG A 444 8.28 -21.02 -17.13
CA ARG A 444 8.30 -19.62 -16.69
C ARG A 444 6.98 -18.91 -17.02
N GLY A 445 5.89 -19.40 -16.44
CA GLY A 445 4.54 -18.86 -16.61
C GLY A 445 4.03 -18.94 -18.05
N GLY A 446 4.46 -19.93 -18.84
CA GLY A 446 4.10 -20.05 -20.26
C GLY A 446 4.97 -19.26 -21.24
N ALA A 447 5.91 -18.44 -20.78
CA ALA A 447 6.80 -17.68 -21.68
C ALA A 447 7.80 -18.59 -22.45
N ARG A 448 7.99 -19.83 -21.98
CA ARG A 448 8.96 -20.79 -22.52
C ARG A 448 8.26 -22.11 -22.84
N MET A 449 7.27 -22.11 -23.71
CA MET A 449 6.58 -23.33 -24.10
C MET A 449 7.50 -24.31 -24.84
N PRO A 450 7.52 -25.62 -24.49
CA PRO A 450 8.24 -26.63 -25.23
C PRO A 450 7.60 -26.80 -26.61
N ARG A 451 8.42 -26.85 -27.67
CA ARG A 451 7.92 -26.89 -29.06
C ARG A 451 7.73 -28.30 -29.61
N ASN A 452 8.26 -29.30 -28.92
CA ASN A 452 8.26 -30.68 -29.39
C ASN A 452 8.07 -31.65 -28.22
N GLN A 453 7.65 -32.87 -28.56
CA GLN A 453 7.36 -33.90 -27.56
C GLN A 453 8.61 -34.32 -26.78
N SER A 454 9.80 -34.33 -27.40
CA SER A 454 11.03 -34.75 -26.71
C SER A 454 11.38 -33.88 -25.50
N THR A 455 11.14 -32.57 -25.61
CA THR A 455 11.31 -31.61 -24.52
C THR A 455 10.22 -31.78 -23.46
N VAL A 456 8.97 -32.04 -23.86
CA VAL A 456 7.87 -32.35 -22.93
C VAL A 456 8.22 -33.59 -22.10
N ASP A 457 8.67 -34.66 -22.75
CA ASP A 457 9.06 -35.89 -22.08
C ASP A 457 10.29 -35.68 -21.19
N ALA A 458 11.23 -34.82 -21.60
CA ALA A 458 12.39 -34.43 -20.80
C ALA A 458 12.01 -33.71 -19.50
N ILE A 459 11.06 -32.76 -19.59
CA ILE A 459 10.50 -32.05 -18.43
C ILE A 459 9.81 -33.04 -17.49
N VAL A 460 8.98 -33.95 -18.02
CA VAL A 460 8.30 -34.97 -17.21
C VAL A 460 9.31 -35.87 -16.48
N ARG A 461 10.38 -36.31 -17.16
CA ARG A 461 11.43 -37.15 -16.54
C ARG A 461 12.14 -36.45 -15.38
N ILE A 462 12.61 -35.22 -15.58
CA ILE A 462 13.28 -34.49 -14.49
C ILE A 462 12.30 -34.14 -13.37
N ALA A 463 11.01 -33.88 -13.65
CA ALA A 463 10.01 -33.66 -12.61
C ALA A 463 9.82 -34.87 -11.69
N GLN A 464 9.81 -36.10 -12.23
CA GLN A 464 9.76 -37.34 -11.44
C GLN A 464 10.98 -37.49 -10.52
N LEU A 465 12.17 -37.16 -11.03
CA LEU A 465 13.41 -37.21 -10.26
C LEU A 465 13.45 -36.12 -9.17
N ALA A 466 13.08 -34.89 -9.53
CA ALA A 466 13.03 -33.76 -8.63
C ALA A 466 12.01 -33.98 -7.50
N GLN A 467 10.86 -34.61 -7.78
CA GLN A 467 9.88 -34.94 -6.74
C GLN A 467 10.47 -35.87 -5.68
N ARG A 468 11.18 -36.93 -6.10
CA ARG A 468 11.89 -37.81 -5.16
C ARG A 468 12.93 -37.06 -4.32
N ALA A 469 13.61 -36.08 -4.92
CA ALA A 469 14.57 -35.25 -4.20
C ALA A 469 13.89 -34.33 -3.19
N ARG A 470 12.77 -33.71 -3.58
CA ARG A 470 11.95 -32.87 -2.71
C ARG A 470 11.42 -33.65 -1.52
N ASP A 471 10.88 -34.86 -1.76
CA ASP A 471 10.33 -35.72 -0.71
C ASP A 471 11.41 -36.14 0.29
N ARG A 472 12.60 -36.51 -0.19
CA ARG A 472 13.72 -36.89 0.67
C ARG A 472 14.29 -35.73 1.48
N ILE A 473 14.36 -34.53 0.89
CA ILE A 473 14.81 -33.32 1.59
C ILE A 473 13.75 -32.84 2.59
N GLY A 474 12.47 -33.15 2.35
CA GLY A 474 11.36 -32.77 3.21
C GLY A 474 11.06 -31.26 3.19
N ARG A 475 11.50 -30.54 2.15
CA ARG A 475 11.32 -29.09 2.01
C ARG A 475 10.96 -28.69 0.58
N PRO A 476 10.20 -27.60 0.38
CA PRO A 476 9.88 -27.08 -0.94
C PRO A 476 11.12 -26.66 -1.73
N PHE A 477 11.13 -26.96 -3.03
CA PHE A 477 12.12 -26.47 -3.98
C PHE A 477 11.55 -25.24 -4.67
N ILE A 478 12.27 -24.13 -4.64
CA ILE A 478 11.89 -22.86 -5.26
C ILE A 478 12.60 -22.78 -6.61
N ILE A 479 11.86 -23.01 -7.70
CA ILE A 479 12.43 -23.08 -9.05
C ILE A 479 12.79 -21.68 -9.54
N THR A 480 14.05 -21.50 -9.95
CA THR A 480 14.51 -20.23 -10.56
C THR A 480 14.59 -20.34 -12.08
N SER A 481 14.94 -21.52 -12.59
CA SER A 481 15.05 -21.78 -14.02
C SER A 481 14.89 -23.27 -14.30
N TRP A 482 14.17 -23.59 -15.38
CA TRP A 482 13.98 -24.95 -15.86
C TRP A 482 14.20 -25.00 -17.37
N TYR A 483 13.17 -25.10 -18.21
CA TYR A 483 13.37 -25.13 -19.64
C TYR A 483 13.77 -23.75 -20.18
N ARG A 484 14.82 -23.71 -21.01
CA ARG A 484 15.34 -22.52 -21.67
C ARG A 484 15.38 -22.76 -23.18
N PRO A 485 14.47 -22.16 -23.96
CA PRO A 485 14.55 -22.20 -25.42
C PRO A 485 15.93 -21.72 -25.91
N PRO A 486 16.46 -22.24 -27.04
CA PRO A 486 17.82 -21.95 -27.49
C PRO A 486 18.16 -20.45 -27.55
N ALA A 487 17.21 -19.62 -28.03
CA ALA A 487 17.37 -18.17 -28.09
C ALA A 487 17.52 -17.53 -26.70
N VAL A 488 16.73 -17.99 -25.72
CA VAL A 488 16.81 -17.53 -24.33
C VAL A 488 18.13 -17.97 -23.69
N ASN A 489 18.53 -19.23 -23.90
CA ASN A 489 19.80 -19.74 -23.37
C ASN A 489 21.00 -18.93 -23.88
N ARG A 490 21.03 -18.60 -25.18
CA ARG A 490 22.08 -17.75 -25.78
C ARG A 490 22.13 -16.36 -25.15
N ARG A 491 20.97 -15.73 -24.96
CA ARG A 491 20.86 -14.39 -24.37
C ARG A 491 21.41 -14.30 -22.95
N VAL A 492 21.23 -15.35 -22.16
CA VAL A 492 21.73 -15.40 -20.77
C VAL A 492 23.17 -15.95 -20.66
N GLY A 493 23.89 -16.07 -21.79
CA GLY A 493 25.26 -16.61 -21.81
C GLY A 493 25.36 -18.08 -21.43
N GLY A 494 24.28 -18.86 -21.58
CA GLY A 494 24.26 -20.27 -21.23
C GLY A 494 25.11 -21.11 -22.17
N ALA A 495 25.65 -22.23 -21.65
CA ALA A 495 26.43 -23.17 -22.45
C ALA A 495 25.64 -23.69 -23.67
N SER A 496 26.32 -23.88 -24.80
CA SER A 496 25.72 -24.31 -26.07
C SER A 496 25.05 -25.69 -26.00
N ARG A 497 25.51 -26.56 -25.09
CA ARG A 497 24.95 -27.90 -24.82
C ARG A 497 24.24 -27.98 -23.47
N SER A 498 23.67 -26.86 -23.00
CA SER A 498 22.96 -26.78 -21.71
C SER A 498 21.77 -27.74 -21.65
N ARG A 499 21.67 -28.48 -20.54
CA ARG A 499 20.52 -29.39 -20.26
C ARG A 499 19.19 -28.64 -20.12
N HIS A 500 19.23 -27.35 -19.78
CA HIS A 500 18.03 -26.51 -19.81
C HIS A 500 17.43 -26.36 -21.21
N ILE A 501 18.23 -26.46 -22.28
CA ILE A 501 17.72 -26.46 -23.67
C ILE A 501 16.96 -27.75 -23.97
N VAL A 502 17.37 -28.87 -23.38
CA VAL A 502 16.70 -30.16 -23.53
C VAL A 502 15.39 -30.18 -22.73
N GLY A 503 15.34 -29.44 -21.62
CA GLY A 503 14.19 -29.38 -20.71
C GLY A 503 14.34 -30.28 -19.48
N ASP A 504 15.48 -30.95 -19.32
CA ASP A 504 15.73 -31.91 -18.25
C ASP A 504 16.62 -31.39 -17.13
N ALA A 505 16.68 -30.07 -16.94
CA ALA A 505 17.46 -29.43 -15.88
C ALA A 505 16.67 -28.38 -15.11
N ILE A 506 17.01 -28.25 -13.84
CA ILE A 506 16.37 -27.36 -12.87
C ILE A 506 17.45 -26.66 -12.05
N ASP A 507 17.39 -25.34 -12.01
CA ASP A 507 18.09 -24.49 -11.05
C ASP A 507 17.09 -24.05 -9.97
N PHE A 508 17.42 -24.22 -8.70
CA PHE A 508 16.48 -24.00 -7.60
C PHE A 508 17.17 -23.62 -6.29
N TYR A 509 16.38 -23.06 -5.37
CA TYR A 509 16.70 -22.89 -3.96
C TYR A 509 15.90 -23.86 -3.10
N VAL A 510 16.41 -24.18 -1.91
CA VAL A 510 15.62 -24.87 -0.89
C VAL A 510 15.53 -23.99 0.33
N SER A 511 14.31 -23.72 0.81
CA SER A 511 14.09 -22.80 1.93
C SER A 511 14.83 -23.28 3.19
N GLY A 512 15.69 -22.42 3.72
CA GLY A 512 16.50 -22.67 4.91
C GLY A 512 17.74 -23.54 4.71
N LEU A 513 18.12 -23.91 3.47
CA LEU A 513 19.32 -24.69 3.19
C LEU A 513 20.27 -23.96 2.22
N THR A 514 21.57 -24.16 2.44
CA THR A 514 22.61 -23.77 1.48
C THR A 514 22.68 -24.77 0.33
N GLY A 515 23.20 -24.32 -0.82
CA GLY A 515 23.46 -25.20 -1.96
C GLY A 515 24.44 -26.32 -1.63
N SER A 516 25.35 -26.10 -0.68
CA SER A 516 26.24 -27.16 -0.17
C SER A 516 25.49 -28.24 0.59
N GLN A 517 24.55 -27.89 1.47
CA GLN A 517 23.74 -28.87 2.21
C GLN A 517 22.86 -29.69 1.26
N VAL A 518 22.21 -29.03 0.31
CA VAL A 518 21.40 -29.71 -0.73
C VAL A 518 22.28 -30.65 -1.56
N TYR A 519 23.45 -30.16 -1.99
CA TYR A 519 24.40 -30.96 -2.76
C TYR A 519 24.83 -32.22 -2.00
N TRP A 520 25.22 -32.11 -0.73
CA TRP A 520 25.63 -33.27 0.07
C TRP A 520 24.49 -34.26 0.30
N ALA A 521 23.26 -33.79 0.48
CA ALA A 521 22.09 -34.65 0.64
C ALA A 521 21.71 -35.42 -0.64
N LEU A 522 21.93 -34.80 -1.81
CA LEU A 522 21.57 -35.38 -3.11
C LEU A 522 22.69 -36.19 -3.75
N ASP A 523 23.95 -35.81 -3.55
CA ASP A 523 25.11 -36.40 -4.23
C ASP A 523 25.15 -37.93 -4.19
N PRO A 524 24.92 -38.62 -3.05
CA PRO A 524 25.05 -40.08 -2.98
C PRO A 524 24.15 -40.83 -3.96
N TRP A 525 22.96 -40.31 -4.27
CA TRP A 525 21.92 -41.06 -4.98
C TRP A 525 21.40 -40.37 -6.24
N TRP A 526 21.68 -39.08 -6.45
CA TRP A 526 21.21 -38.37 -7.63
C TRP A 526 21.82 -38.95 -8.93
N PRO A 527 21.01 -39.44 -9.88
CA PRO A 527 21.51 -40.21 -11.01
C PRO A 527 22.07 -39.35 -12.16
N GLY A 528 21.66 -38.09 -12.29
CA GLY A 528 22.09 -37.19 -13.36
C GLY A 528 23.12 -36.16 -12.91
N GLY A 529 23.10 -34.97 -13.51
CA GLY A 529 23.97 -33.87 -13.11
C GLY A 529 23.53 -33.20 -11.80
N LEU A 530 24.49 -32.84 -10.95
CA LEU A 530 24.28 -32.12 -9.70
C LEU A 530 25.38 -31.07 -9.52
N GLY A 531 24.97 -29.83 -9.26
CA GLY A 531 25.84 -28.67 -9.20
C GLY A 531 25.59 -27.76 -8.01
N ARG A 532 26.65 -27.10 -7.52
CA ARG A 532 26.58 -26.00 -6.54
C ARG A 532 27.51 -24.85 -6.94
N TYR A 533 27.21 -23.65 -6.44
CA TYR A 533 27.88 -22.40 -6.84
C TYR A 533 28.35 -21.58 -5.63
N ARG A 534 29.58 -21.09 -5.64
CA ARG A 534 30.21 -20.29 -4.58
C ARG A 534 29.73 -18.85 -4.63
N LYS A 535 29.63 -18.28 -5.84
CA LYS A 535 29.06 -16.95 -6.09
C LYS A 535 27.56 -16.88 -5.73
N TYR A 536 26.86 -18.01 -5.87
CA TYR A 536 25.43 -18.13 -5.53
C TYR A 536 25.23 -19.26 -4.51
N PRO A 537 25.58 -19.04 -3.23
CA PRO A 537 25.78 -20.10 -2.23
C PRO A 537 24.50 -20.89 -1.88
N ARG A 538 23.32 -20.40 -2.26
CA ARG A 538 22.03 -21.09 -2.07
C ARG A 538 21.59 -21.84 -3.34
N LEU A 539 22.12 -21.49 -4.50
CA LEU A 539 21.67 -22.03 -5.78
C LEU A 539 22.16 -23.47 -5.95
N SER A 540 21.22 -24.35 -6.28
CA SER A 540 21.49 -25.74 -6.61
C SER A 540 21.06 -26.02 -8.05
N HIS A 541 21.80 -26.90 -8.72
CA HIS A 541 21.45 -27.39 -10.05
C HIS A 541 21.24 -28.89 -10.00
N ILE A 542 20.20 -29.36 -10.68
CA ILE A 542 20.00 -30.77 -11.00
C ILE A 542 19.63 -30.95 -12.48
N ASP A 543 20.06 -32.05 -13.08
CA ASP A 543 19.56 -32.50 -14.37
C ASP A 543 19.42 -34.01 -14.46
N ALA A 544 18.67 -34.49 -15.45
CA ALA A 544 18.36 -35.90 -15.69
C ALA A 544 19.16 -36.49 -16.87
N ARG A 545 20.38 -36.00 -17.11
CA ARG A 545 21.28 -36.63 -18.09
C ARG A 545 21.52 -38.10 -17.71
N GLY A 546 21.77 -38.96 -18.70
CA GLY A 546 21.88 -40.41 -18.50
C GLY A 546 23.11 -40.90 -17.73
N TYR A 547 23.86 -40.03 -17.07
CA TYR A 547 25.04 -40.36 -16.28
C TYR A 547 25.27 -39.32 -15.17
N ARG A 548 26.01 -39.71 -14.11
CA ARG A 548 26.33 -38.80 -13.00
C ARG A 548 27.35 -37.75 -13.45
N ALA A 549 27.03 -36.47 -13.23
CA ALA A 549 27.96 -35.35 -13.40
C ALA A 549 27.95 -34.46 -12.17
N ARG A 550 29.11 -33.92 -11.77
CA ARG A 550 29.29 -33.15 -10.54
C ARG A 550 30.14 -31.91 -10.79
N TRP A 551 29.67 -30.74 -10.35
CA TRP A 551 30.46 -29.52 -10.40
C TRP A 551 30.24 -28.63 -9.19
N ARG A 552 31.28 -27.86 -8.87
CA ARG A 552 31.39 -26.99 -7.71
C ARG A 552 32.07 -25.71 -8.21
N HIS A 553 31.28 -24.77 -8.71
CA HIS A 553 31.78 -23.50 -9.24
C HIS A 553 31.69 -22.39 -8.20
#